data_AF-A0A645EZF1-F1
#
_entry.id   AF-A0A645EZF1-F1
#
_cell.length_a   1.000
_cell.length_b   1.000
_cell.length_c   1.000
_cell.angle_alpha   90.00
_cell.angle_beta   90.00
_cell.angle_gamma   90.00
#
_symmetry.space_group_name_H-M   'P 1'
#
loop_
_entity.id
_entity.type
_entity.pdbx_description
1 polymer ?
#
loop_
_entity_poly.entity_id
_entity_poly.type
_entity_poly.pdbx_seq_one_letter_code
_entity_poly.pdbx_strand_id
1 'polypeptide(L)'
;MLDERFKTGDEVYYKAIIKTTFTNAEDWNDVVSALGAGPSLIINGNITADGPAEGFFEAKINTNSAARSFIGTKSDGTITIGNMGSATVKSAAETLKQMGFVNAMCLDGGGSVALYYPASNVSTSGRKINNGLAFVEEKITGITAVPTSSKVLLDGNDVSIEAYNIDNNNYFKLRDIAKILDGSEKSFNVEWDNSKNAINIVKNKKYSAVGMELASTNEKINKSAVKSSSEVYLNGEKITLTAYNIEGNNYFKLRDIAGTLDFEVMWDAVQNAVIIDTTIE
;
A
#
# COMPACT_ATOMS: atom_id res chain seq x y z
N MET A 1 35.70 14.20 -21.97
CA MET A 1 35.46 13.44 -20.72
C MET A 1 34.40 14.14 -19.87
N LEU A 2 33.93 13.55 -18.76
CA LEU A 2 32.78 14.09 -18.01
C LEU A 2 33.09 15.51 -17.46
N ASP A 3 34.34 15.73 -17.07
CA ASP A 3 34.98 16.98 -16.63
C ASP A 3 35.12 18.06 -17.73
N GLU A 4 35.00 17.69 -19.01
CA GLU A 4 34.92 18.64 -20.13
C GLU A 4 33.47 19.03 -20.45
N ARG A 5 32.49 18.21 -20.04
CA ARG A 5 31.06 18.40 -20.35
C ARG A 5 30.29 19.11 -19.24
N PHE A 6 30.75 19.00 -18.00
CA PHE A 6 30.12 19.58 -16.83
C PHE A 6 31.15 20.35 -15.99
N LYS A 7 30.74 21.51 -15.49
CA LYS A 7 31.49 22.34 -14.55
C LYS A 7 30.81 22.33 -13.19
N THR A 8 31.58 22.59 -12.13
CA THR A 8 31.04 22.82 -10.80
C THR A 8 30.01 23.95 -10.85
N GLY A 9 28.76 23.64 -10.49
CA GLY A 9 27.63 24.57 -10.54
C GLY A 9 26.64 24.33 -11.68
N ASP A 10 26.93 23.42 -12.61
CA ASP A 10 25.98 23.05 -13.66
C ASP A 10 24.79 22.27 -13.09
N GLU A 11 23.58 22.67 -13.49
CA GLU A 11 22.38 21.87 -13.26
C GLU A 11 22.28 20.77 -14.31
N VAL A 12 22.09 19.53 -13.83
CA VAL A 12 21.94 18.36 -14.69
C VAL A 12 20.62 17.67 -14.38
N TYR A 13 19.94 17.23 -15.44
CA TYR A 13 18.77 16.38 -15.33
C TYR A 13 19.03 15.06 -16.05
N TYR A 14 18.43 14.00 -15.53
CA TYR A 14 18.38 12.71 -16.21
C TYR A 14 16.93 12.26 -16.30
N LYS A 15 16.62 11.56 -17.39
CA LYS A 15 15.35 10.88 -17.58
C LYS A 15 15.63 9.43 -17.92
N ALA A 16 15.10 8.51 -17.12
CA ALA A 16 15.07 7.10 -17.49
C ALA A 16 13.94 6.89 -18.51
N ILE A 17 14.25 6.23 -19.61
CA ILE A 17 13.27 5.82 -20.62
C ILE A 17 13.32 4.29 -20.69
N ILE A 18 12.25 3.65 -20.22
CA ILE A 18 12.11 2.19 -20.30
C ILE A 18 11.61 1.85 -21.70
N LYS A 19 12.36 1.01 -22.40
CA LYS A 19 11.98 0.45 -23.70
C LYS A 19 11.62 -1.01 -23.50
N THR A 20 10.42 -1.38 -23.91
CA THR A 20 9.84 -2.70 -23.66
C THR A 20 9.67 -3.47 -24.97
N THR A 21 9.82 -4.79 -24.90
CA THR A 21 9.61 -5.69 -26.06
C THR A 21 8.32 -6.50 -25.92
N PHE A 22 7.94 -6.85 -24.68
CA PHE A 22 6.85 -7.79 -24.40
C PHE A 22 5.75 -7.23 -23.50
N THR A 23 5.87 -5.95 -23.12
CA THR A 23 4.91 -5.19 -22.28
C THR A 23 4.67 -3.83 -22.92
N ASN A 24 3.60 -3.13 -22.53
CA ASN A 24 3.42 -1.75 -22.95
C ASN A 24 4.28 -0.82 -22.09
N ALA A 25 4.78 0.27 -22.66
CA ALA A 25 5.60 1.22 -21.91
C ALA A 25 4.80 1.90 -20.78
N GLU A 26 3.49 2.08 -20.96
CA GLU A 26 2.60 2.70 -19.99
C GLU A 26 2.43 1.87 -18.72
N ASP A 27 2.47 0.53 -18.84
CA ASP A 27 2.35 -0.40 -17.70
C ASP A 27 3.47 -0.16 -16.66
N TRP A 28 4.61 0.38 -17.09
CA TRP A 28 5.75 0.67 -16.21
C TRP A 28 5.55 1.91 -15.34
N ASN A 29 4.52 2.73 -15.60
CA ASN A 29 4.17 3.85 -14.73
C ASN A 29 3.66 3.37 -13.36
N ASP A 30 3.07 2.18 -13.31
CA ASP A 30 2.51 1.59 -12.08
C ASP A 30 3.47 0.62 -11.38
N VAL A 31 4.64 0.34 -11.99
CA VAL A 31 5.64 -0.57 -11.42
C VAL A 31 6.37 0.11 -10.27
N VAL A 32 6.09 -0.34 -9.05
CA VAL A 32 6.76 0.13 -7.83
C VAL A 32 8.08 -0.57 -7.53
N SER A 33 8.31 -1.75 -8.12
CA SER A 33 9.52 -2.55 -7.92
C SER A 33 9.75 -3.47 -9.11
N ALA A 34 11.00 -3.56 -9.55
CA ALA A 34 11.40 -4.41 -10.67
C ALA A 34 12.69 -5.17 -10.34
N LEU A 35 12.80 -6.37 -10.90
CA LEU A 35 13.97 -7.23 -10.79
C LEU A 35 14.37 -7.70 -12.20
N GLY A 36 15.65 -7.56 -12.53
CA GLY A 36 16.24 -8.14 -13.74
C GLY A 36 17.12 -9.34 -13.39
N ALA A 37 16.93 -10.44 -14.12
CA ALA A 37 17.78 -11.63 -14.05
C ALA A 37 17.80 -12.28 -15.44
N GLY A 38 17.87 -13.61 -15.53
CA GLY A 38 17.72 -14.31 -16.80
C GLY A 38 18.49 -15.62 -16.91
N PRO A 39 18.38 -16.29 -18.07
CA PRO A 39 17.53 -15.90 -19.21
C PRO A 39 16.03 -16.06 -18.92
N SER A 40 15.20 -15.47 -19.78
CA SER A 40 13.76 -15.74 -19.77
C SER A 40 13.50 -17.21 -20.09
N LEU A 41 12.47 -17.77 -19.45
CA LEU A 41 12.05 -19.17 -19.65
C LEU A 41 10.78 -19.23 -20.48
N ILE A 42 9.80 -18.40 -20.11
CA ILE A 42 8.50 -18.32 -20.77
C ILE A 42 8.09 -16.86 -20.83
N ILE A 43 7.64 -16.39 -21.99
CA ILE A 43 7.02 -15.08 -22.16
C ILE A 43 5.71 -15.24 -22.92
N ASN A 44 4.62 -14.72 -22.35
CA ASN A 44 3.28 -14.76 -22.94
C ASN A 44 2.85 -16.18 -23.38
N GLY A 45 3.20 -17.18 -22.57
CA GLY A 45 2.93 -18.58 -22.81
C GLY A 45 3.90 -19.28 -23.77
N ASN A 46 4.85 -18.60 -24.38
CA ASN A 46 5.81 -19.20 -25.30
C ASN A 46 7.14 -19.47 -24.59
N ILE A 47 7.74 -20.63 -24.84
CA ILE A 47 9.10 -20.92 -24.37
C ILE A 47 10.07 -20.00 -25.11
N THR A 48 10.85 -19.24 -24.36
CA THR A 48 11.83 -18.28 -24.91
C THR A 48 13.25 -18.78 -24.71
N ALA A 49 13.64 -19.15 -23.48
CA ALA A 49 14.76 -20.05 -23.11
C ALA A 49 16.04 -20.00 -23.98
N ASP A 50 16.40 -18.82 -24.48
CA ASP A 50 17.50 -18.59 -25.43
C ASP A 50 18.50 -17.64 -24.79
N GLY A 51 19.45 -18.22 -24.05
CA GLY A 51 20.48 -17.46 -23.37
C GLY A 51 21.30 -16.56 -24.31
N PRO A 52 21.82 -17.06 -25.46
CA PRO A 52 22.56 -16.21 -26.39
C PRO A 52 21.77 -15.03 -26.94
N ALA A 53 20.48 -15.20 -27.23
CA ALA A 53 19.61 -14.08 -27.65
C ALA A 53 19.46 -13.01 -26.56
N GLU A 54 19.63 -13.37 -25.29
CA GLU A 54 19.57 -12.49 -24.13
C GLU A 54 20.97 -12.09 -23.59
N GLY A 55 22.04 -12.39 -24.33
CA GLY A 55 23.40 -11.99 -23.98
C GLY A 55 24.13 -12.91 -23.00
N PHE A 56 23.63 -14.11 -22.77
CA PHE A 56 24.31 -15.15 -21.99
C PHE A 56 25.06 -16.11 -22.92
N PHE A 57 26.38 -16.20 -22.75
CA PHE A 57 27.22 -16.99 -23.66
C PHE A 57 27.90 -18.18 -22.97
N GLU A 58 27.89 -18.25 -21.65
CA GLU A 58 28.58 -19.31 -20.92
C GLU A 58 27.82 -20.64 -20.93
N ALA A 59 28.56 -21.75 -21.08
CA ALA A 59 28.03 -23.11 -21.04
C ALA A 59 27.24 -23.43 -19.75
N LYS A 60 27.64 -22.84 -18.61
CA LYS A 60 26.94 -22.97 -17.32
C LYS A 60 25.48 -22.50 -17.37
N ILE A 61 25.11 -21.69 -18.36
CA ILE A 61 23.75 -21.21 -18.60
C ILE A 61 23.13 -21.98 -19.76
N ASN A 62 23.83 -22.08 -20.89
CA ASN A 62 23.22 -22.50 -22.15
C ASN A 62 23.12 -24.02 -22.34
N THR A 63 24.05 -24.79 -21.77
CA THR A 63 24.15 -26.24 -22.07
C THR A 63 24.15 -27.11 -20.81
N ASN A 64 24.68 -26.60 -19.70
CA ASN A 64 24.87 -27.41 -18.51
C ASN A 64 23.58 -27.45 -17.66
N SER A 65 23.28 -28.62 -17.14
CA SER A 65 22.36 -28.74 -16.01
C SER A 65 23.03 -28.22 -14.74
N ALA A 66 22.30 -27.42 -13.98
CA ALA A 66 22.73 -26.91 -12.68
C ALA A 66 21.50 -26.70 -11.80
N ALA A 67 21.72 -26.45 -10.50
CA ALA A 67 20.66 -25.92 -9.65
C ALA A 67 20.17 -24.59 -10.23
N ARG A 68 18.86 -24.42 -10.38
CA ARG A 68 18.23 -23.20 -10.89
C ARG A 68 17.27 -22.68 -9.84
N SER A 69 17.18 -21.36 -9.72
CA SER A 69 16.06 -20.69 -9.08
C SER A 69 15.24 -20.00 -10.18
N PHE A 70 13.95 -19.82 -9.95
CA PHE A 70 13.06 -19.16 -10.91
C PHE A 70 11.99 -18.36 -10.19
N ILE A 71 11.44 -17.39 -10.90
CA ILE A 71 10.16 -16.76 -10.60
C ILE A 71 9.27 -16.85 -11.83
N GLY A 72 7.98 -17.07 -11.64
CA GLY A 72 7.02 -17.08 -12.73
C GLY A 72 5.59 -16.84 -12.28
N THR A 73 4.71 -16.63 -13.25
CA THR A 73 3.27 -16.42 -13.04
C THR A 73 2.44 -17.43 -13.82
N LYS A 74 1.27 -17.78 -13.27
CA LYS A 74 0.22 -18.53 -13.95
C LYS A 74 -0.82 -17.58 -14.55
N SER A 75 -1.76 -18.12 -15.33
CA SER A 75 -2.81 -17.32 -15.99
C SER A 75 -3.79 -16.66 -15.00
N ASP A 76 -3.88 -17.19 -13.78
CA ASP A 76 -4.70 -16.66 -12.69
C ASP A 76 -4.01 -15.55 -11.87
N GLY A 77 -2.80 -15.14 -12.26
CA GLY A 77 -2.01 -14.14 -11.54
C GLY A 77 -1.20 -14.69 -10.36
N THR A 78 -1.27 -16.00 -10.07
CA THR A 78 -0.45 -16.61 -9.02
C THR A 78 1.03 -16.45 -9.34
N ILE A 79 1.78 -15.80 -8.44
CA ILE A 79 3.24 -15.73 -8.49
C ILE A 79 3.81 -16.96 -7.77
N THR A 80 4.83 -17.58 -8.36
CA THR A 80 5.56 -18.68 -7.72
C THR A 80 7.06 -18.46 -7.87
N ILE A 81 7.77 -18.64 -6.76
CA ILE A 81 9.22 -18.71 -6.71
C ILE A 81 9.59 -20.14 -6.34
N GLY A 82 10.59 -20.70 -7.01
CA GLY A 82 11.00 -22.06 -6.74
C GLY A 82 12.43 -22.37 -7.16
N ASN A 83 12.87 -23.55 -6.74
CA ASN A 83 14.19 -24.08 -7.05
C ASN A 83 14.06 -25.40 -7.81
N MET A 84 14.97 -25.65 -8.75
CA MET A 84 15.16 -26.92 -9.43
C MET A 84 16.55 -27.43 -9.07
N GLY A 85 16.64 -28.68 -8.59
CA GLY A 85 17.92 -29.25 -8.13
C GLY A 85 18.94 -29.43 -9.26
N SER A 86 18.49 -29.75 -10.48
CA SER A 86 19.33 -29.87 -11.66
C SER A 86 18.50 -29.70 -12.93
N ALA A 87 18.74 -28.64 -13.70
CA ALA A 87 18.07 -28.40 -14.96
C ALA A 87 18.94 -27.56 -15.92
N THR A 88 18.83 -27.86 -17.21
CA THR A 88 19.16 -26.89 -18.28
C THR A 88 18.11 -25.80 -18.32
N VAL A 89 18.43 -24.64 -18.90
CA VAL A 89 17.45 -23.55 -19.12
C VAL A 89 16.24 -24.06 -19.93
N LYS A 90 16.48 -24.84 -20.98
CA LYS A 90 15.42 -25.39 -21.84
C LYS A 90 14.51 -26.36 -21.09
N SER A 91 15.09 -27.32 -20.36
CA SER A 91 14.28 -28.28 -19.58
C SER A 91 13.52 -27.59 -18.44
N ALA A 92 14.09 -26.53 -17.85
CA ALA A 92 13.39 -25.72 -16.85
C ALA A 92 12.15 -25.04 -17.47
N ALA A 93 12.30 -24.41 -18.64
CA ALA A 93 11.19 -23.77 -19.33
C ALA A 93 10.09 -24.77 -19.73
N GLU A 94 10.46 -25.93 -20.28
CA GLU A 94 9.51 -27.00 -20.62
C GLU A 94 8.75 -27.50 -19.39
N THR A 95 9.46 -27.70 -18.27
CA THR A 95 8.86 -28.13 -16.99
C THR A 95 7.85 -27.09 -16.48
N LEU A 96 8.24 -25.82 -16.41
CA LEU A 96 7.34 -24.75 -15.95
C LEU A 96 6.15 -24.59 -16.87
N LYS A 97 6.33 -24.75 -18.19
CA LYS A 97 5.23 -24.67 -19.15
C LYS A 97 4.20 -25.78 -18.88
N GLN A 98 4.65 -27.01 -18.61
CA GLN A 98 3.78 -28.13 -18.22
C GLN A 98 3.07 -27.90 -16.88
N MET A 99 3.71 -27.17 -15.95
CA MET A 99 3.11 -26.77 -14.67
C MET A 99 2.10 -25.60 -14.79
N GLY A 100 1.84 -25.11 -16.00
CA GLY A 100 0.84 -24.07 -16.28
C GLY A 100 1.35 -22.64 -16.18
N PHE A 101 2.67 -22.43 -16.13
CA PHE A 101 3.24 -21.08 -16.14
C PHE A 101 3.05 -20.44 -17.52
N VAL A 102 2.71 -19.14 -17.50
CA VAL A 102 2.57 -18.31 -18.70
C VAL A 102 3.68 -17.28 -18.83
N ASN A 103 4.31 -16.90 -17.71
CA ASN A 103 5.55 -16.14 -17.72
C ASN A 103 6.52 -16.76 -16.70
N ALA A 104 7.81 -16.80 -17.02
CA ALA A 104 8.85 -17.25 -16.10
C ALA A 104 10.23 -16.75 -16.54
N MET A 105 11.12 -16.51 -15.58
CA MET A 105 12.53 -16.24 -15.81
C MET A 105 13.41 -17.00 -14.81
N CYS A 106 14.63 -17.32 -15.23
CA CYS A 106 15.65 -17.77 -14.30
C CYS A 106 16.08 -16.62 -13.39
N LEU A 107 16.27 -16.95 -12.11
CA LEU A 107 17.00 -16.14 -11.15
C LEU A 107 18.43 -16.71 -11.00
N ASP A 108 19.27 -16.10 -10.15
CA ASP A 108 20.65 -16.56 -9.97
C ASP A 108 20.71 -18.01 -9.46
N GLY A 109 21.51 -18.83 -10.13
CA GLY A 109 21.54 -20.29 -9.98
C GLY A 109 22.76 -20.82 -9.23
N GLY A 110 23.00 -22.12 -9.38
CA GLY A 110 24.16 -22.82 -8.81
C GLY A 110 24.24 -22.64 -7.29
N GLY A 111 25.41 -22.26 -6.79
CA GLY A 111 25.63 -22.07 -5.36
C GLY A 111 24.82 -20.93 -4.74
N SER A 112 24.19 -20.06 -5.53
CA SER A 112 23.34 -18.96 -5.03
C SER A 112 21.91 -19.40 -4.66
N VAL A 113 21.51 -20.60 -5.09
CA VAL A 113 20.13 -21.08 -4.89
C VAL A 113 19.83 -21.21 -3.40
N ALA A 114 18.85 -20.44 -2.94
CA ALA A 114 18.32 -20.44 -1.59
C ALA A 114 16.82 -20.12 -1.64
N LEU A 115 16.06 -20.68 -0.72
CA LEU A 115 14.63 -20.43 -0.57
C LEU A 115 14.24 -20.61 0.89
N TYR A 116 13.55 -19.60 1.42
CA TYR A 116 13.07 -19.57 2.79
C TYR A 116 11.55 -19.37 2.77
N TYR A 117 10.82 -20.36 3.26
CA TYR A 117 9.37 -20.30 3.43
C TYR A 117 8.95 -21.13 4.65
N PRO A 118 8.95 -20.52 5.85
CA PRO A 118 8.80 -21.24 7.12
C PRO A 118 7.40 -21.85 7.29
N ALA A 119 6.36 -21.24 6.72
CA ALA A 119 4.99 -21.76 6.77
C ALA A 119 4.84 -23.16 6.15
N SER A 120 5.76 -23.57 5.29
CA SER A 120 5.83 -24.93 4.73
C SER A 120 7.12 -25.66 5.07
N ASN A 121 7.83 -25.26 6.14
CA ASN A 121 9.10 -25.85 6.57
C ASN A 121 10.19 -25.87 5.50
N VAL A 122 10.20 -24.89 4.59
CA VAL A 122 11.26 -24.75 3.57
C VAL A 122 12.33 -23.81 4.10
N SER A 123 13.56 -24.31 4.23
CA SER A 123 14.73 -23.51 4.57
C SER A 123 15.96 -24.10 3.88
N THR A 124 16.30 -23.55 2.72
CA THR A 124 17.48 -23.93 1.95
C THR A 124 18.45 -22.76 1.90
N SER A 125 19.73 -23.06 2.07
CA SER A 125 20.79 -22.04 2.14
C SER A 125 21.77 -22.22 0.98
N GLY A 126 22.19 -21.10 0.41
CA GLY A 126 23.23 -21.00 -0.59
C GLY A 126 24.46 -20.26 -0.07
N ARG A 127 25.33 -19.84 -0.98
CA ARG A 127 26.46 -18.94 -0.70
C ARG A 127 25.98 -17.53 -0.36
N LYS A 128 26.87 -16.68 0.14
CA LYS A 128 26.61 -15.24 0.28
C LYS A 128 26.33 -14.61 -1.08
N ILE A 129 25.22 -13.88 -1.18
CA ILE A 129 24.73 -13.19 -2.39
C ILE A 129 24.63 -11.68 -2.14
N ASN A 130 24.53 -10.89 -3.22
CA ASN A 130 24.49 -9.43 -3.18
C ASN A 130 23.07 -8.86 -2.96
N ASN A 131 22.04 -9.57 -3.37
CA ASN A 131 20.63 -9.18 -3.21
C ASN A 131 19.75 -10.43 -3.02
N GLY A 132 18.51 -10.22 -2.61
CA GLY A 132 17.48 -11.25 -2.51
C GLY A 132 16.09 -10.67 -2.74
N LEU A 133 15.14 -11.51 -3.14
CA LEU A 133 13.74 -11.14 -3.31
C LEU A 133 12.92 -11.75 -2.17
N ALA A 134 12.10 -10.92 -1.53
CA ALA A 134 11.24 -11.35 -0.44
C ALA A 134 9.82 -10.83 -0.64
N PHE A 135 8.85 -11.73 -0.48
CA PHE A 135 7.47 -11.36 -0.22
C PHE A 135 7.29 -11.40 1.29
N VAL A 136 7.19 -10.22 1.88
CA VAL A 136 6.96 -10.07 3.32
C VAL A 136 5.50 -9.69 3.51
N GLU A 137 4.83 -10.37 4.43
CA GLU A 137 3.59 -9.83 4.96
C GLU A 137 3.95 -8.56 5.72
N GLU A 138 3.51 -7.41 5.22
CA GLU A 138 3.53 -6.20 6.02
C GLU A 138 2.52 -6.42 7.14
N LYS A 139 3.02 -6.84 8.30
CA LYS A 139 2.21 -6.86 9.50
C LYS A 139 1.87 -5.41 9.81
N ILE A 140 0.71 -4.95 9.34
CA ILE A 140 0.13 -3.68 9.78
C ILE A 140 -0.23 -3.89 11.25
N THR A 141 0.75 -3.63 12.09
CA THR A 141 0.61 -3.73 13.53
C THR A 141 -0.31 -2.57 13.88
N GLY A 142 -1.58 -2.87 14.12
CA GLY A 142 -2.52 -1.85 14.54
C GLY A 142 -1.93 -1.09 15.73
N ILE A 143 -1.94 0.22 15.66
CA ILE A 143 -1.50 1.06 16.78
C ILE A 143 -2.63 1.10 17.81
N THR A 144 -2.27 1.27 19.07
CA THR A 144 -3.27 1.31 20.15
C THR A 144 -4.00 2.66 20.11
N ALA A 145 -5.30 2.62 19.84
CA ALA A 145 -6.21 3.73 20.01
C ALA A 145 -6.70 3.77 21.46
N VAL A 146 -6.32 4.81 22.19
CA VAL A 146 -6.66 4.98 23.62
C VAL A 146 -7.86 5.90 23.76
N PRO A 147 -8.99 5.50 24.38
CA PRO A 147 -10.15 6.37 24.55
C PRO A 147 -9.79 7.70 25.22
N THR A 148 -10.32 8.80 24.71
CA THR A 148 -10.17 10.10 25.36
C THR A 148 -11.21 10.28 26.48
N SER A 149 -10.84 11.05 27.50
CA SER A 149 -11.73 11.46 28.60
C SER A 149 -12.20 12.91 28.50
N SER A 150 -11.67 13.67 27.55
CA SER A 150 -12.03 15.08 27.34
C SER A 150 -13.46 15.21 26.83
N LYS A 151 -14.15 16.26 27.27
CA LYS A 151 -15.46 16.64 26.73
C LYS A 151 -15.32 17.15 25.30
N VAL A 152 -16.42 17.12 24.56
CA VAL A 152 -16.52 17.78 23.26
C VAL A 152 -17.66 18.80 23.33
N LEU A 153 -17.33 20.05 23.03
CA LEU A 153 -18.28 21.15 22.95
C LEU A 153 -18.45 21.53 21.48
N LEU A 154 -19.68 21.48 20.98
CA LEU A 154 -20.04 21.99 19.65
C LEU A 154 -20.82 23.30 19.82
N ASP A 155 -20.24 24.40 19.35
CA ASP A 155 -20.83 25.74 19.45
C ASP A 155 -21.31 26.05 20.89
N GLY A 156 -20.49 25.65 21.86
CA GLY A 156 -20.74 25.81 23.30
C GLY A 156 -21.62 24.74 23.97
N ASN A 157 -22.18 23.79 23.22
CA ASN A 157 -23.05 22.73 23.76
C ASN A 157 -22.30 21.40 23.93
N ASP A 158 -22.53 20.70 25.05
CA ASP A 158 -21.98 19.36 25.28
C ASP A 158 -22.51 18.36 24.24
N VAL A 159 -21.60 17.61 23.59
CA VAL A 159 -21.94 16.54 22.65
C VAL A 159 -21.29 15.23 23.07
N SER A 160 -22.10 14.17 23.13
CA SER A 160 -21.63 12.81 23.40
C SER A 160 -21.12 12.18 22.11
N ILE A 161 -19.80 12.08 21.98
CA ILE A 161 -19.11 11.49 20.82
C ILE A 161 -17.87 10.74 21.28
N GLU A 162 -17.62 9.55 20.72
CA GLU A 162 -16.41 8.79 21.02
C GLU A 162 -15.21 9.33 20.25
N ALA A 163 -14.07 9.39 20.94
CA ALA A 163 -12.80 9.75 20.35
C ALA A 163 -11.68 8.90 20.95
N TYR A 164 -10.64 8.72 20.15
CA TYR A 164 -9.44 7.99 20.53
C TYR A 164 -8.21 8.86 20.35
N ASN A 165 -7.31 8.82 21.32
CA ASN A 165 -5.96 9.32 21.20
C ASN A 165 -5.12 8.30 20.43
N ILE A 166 -4.49 8.77 19.36
CA ILE A 166 -3.52 8.05 18.55
C ILE A 166 -2.39 9.03 18.28
N ASP A 167 -1.16 8.68 18.68
CA ASP A 167 0.03 9.53 18.53
C ASP A 167 -0.19 10.98 18.99
N ASN A 168 -0.76 11.16 20.19
CA ASN A 168 -1.08 12.46 20.81
C ASN A 168 -2.12 13.31 20.06
N ASN A 169 -2.88 12.73 19.13
CA ASN A 169 -3.94 13.42 18.41
C ASN A 169 -5.30 12.77 18.68
N ASN A 170 -6.36 13.58 18.68
CA ASN A 170 -7.73 13.08 18.84
C ASN A 170 -8.30 12.68 17.48
N TYR A 171 -8.64 11.39 17.35
CA TYR A 171 -9.25 10.78 16.19
C TYR A 171 -10.72 10.48 16.46
N PHE A 172 -11.57 10.79 15.49
CA PHE A 172 -13.01 10.65 15.59
C PHE A 172 -13.53 9.90 14.36
N LYS A 173 -14.58 9.10 14.57
CA LYS A 173 -15.30 8.45 13.48
C LYS A 173 -15.87 9.53 12.56
N LEU A 174 -15.51 9.50 11.28
CA LEU A 174 -15.86 10.57 10.32
C LEU A 174 -17.38 10.80 10.25
N ARG A 175 -18.15 9.71 10.29
CA ARG A 175 -19.62 9.74 10.26
C ARG A 175 -20.23 10.34 11.54
N ASP A 176 -19.55 10.22 12.67
CA ASP A 176 -20.00 10.85 13.90
C ASP A 176 -19.75 12.36 13.85
N ILE A 177 -18.62 12.80 13.31
CA ILE A 177 -18.40 14.23 13.00
C ILE A 177 -19.49 14.74 12.06
N ALA A 178 -19.74 14.04 10.95
CA ALA A 178 -20.78 14.42 10.00
C ALA A 178 -22.16 14.52 10.65
N LYS A 179 -22.44 13.62 11.61
CA LYS A 179 -23.71 13.61 12.34
C LYS A 179 -23.88 14.79 13.29
N ILE A 180 -22.83 15.17 14.02
CA ILE A 180 -22.91 16.29 14.98
C ILE A 180 -22.94 17.65 14.29
N LEU A 181 -22.31 17.76 13.11
CA LEU A 181 -22.34 19.00 12.31
C LEU A 181 -23.61 19.11 11.43
N ASP A 182 -24.46 18.07 11.38
CA ASP A 182 -25.67 18.05 10.56
C ASP A 182 -26.65 19.14 10.99
N GLY A 183 -26.89 20.10 10.11
CA GLY A 183 -27.74 21.26 10.35
C GLY A 183 -26.99 22.58 10.56
N SER A 184 -25.66 22.56 10.69
CA SER A 184 -24.84 23.77 10.63
C SER A 184 -24.42 24.10 9.19
N GLU A 185 -23.86 25.29 8.97
CA GLU A 185 -23.29 25.69 7.67
C GLU A 185 -22.10 24.80 7.26
N LYS A 186 -21.46 24.13 8.22
CA LYS A 186 -20.34 23.21 8.00
C LYS A 186 -20.80 21.75 7.83
N SER A 187 -22.09 21.53 7.54
CA SER A 187 -22.65 20.21 7.23
C SER A 187 -21.95 19.56 6.03
N PHE A 188 -21.72 18.25 6.11
CA PHE A 188 -21.19 17.47 5.00
C PHE A 188 -21.75 16.05 5.01
N ASN A 189 -21.73 15.41 3.84
CA ASN A 189 -22.11 14.00 3.71
C ASN A 189 -20.88 13.10 3.51
N VAL A 190 -21.01 11.83 3.90
CA VAL A 190 -19.97 10.80 3.73
C VAL A 190 -20.51 9.66 2.89
N GLU A 191 -19.89 9.43 1.74
CA GLU A 191 -20.28 8.41 0.76
C GLU A 191 -19.15 7.39 0.56
N TRP A 192 -19.49 6.11 0.52
CA TRP A 192 -18.52 5.03 0.29
C TRP A 192 -18.57 4.61 -1.18
N ASP A 193 -17.41 4.61 -1.85
CA ASP A 193 -17.24 4.05 -3.19
C ASP A 193 -16.47 2.73 -3.11
N ASN A 194 -17.21 1.63 -3.21
CA ASN A 194 -16.64 0.29 -3.15
C ASN A 194 -15.75 -0.04 -4.35
N SER A 195 -16.00 0.56 -5.52
CA SER A 195 -15.25 0.28 -6.74
C SER A 195 -13.84 0.87 -6.69
N LYS A 196 -13.69 2.00 -6.00
CA LYS A 196 -12.42 2.71 -5.83
C LYS A 196 -11.76 2.49 -4.46
N ASN A 197 -12.40 1.73 -3.57
CA ASN A 197 -12.00 1.67 -2.15
C ASN A 197 -11.83 3.11 -1.60
N ALA A 198 -12.84 3.95 -1.74
CA ALA A 198 -12.72 5.39 -1.50
C ALA A 198 -13.79 5.96 -0.58
N ILE A 199 -13.38 6.94 0.23
CA ILE A 199 -14.19 7.76 1.12
C ILE A 199 -14.43 9.09 0.43
N ASN A 200 -15.69 9.41 0.13
CA ASN A 200 -16.08 10.67 -0.48
C ASN A 200 -16.70 11.58 0.58
N ILE A 201 -16.08 12.74 0.79
CA ILE A 201 -16.55 13.82 1.64
C ILE A 201 -17.21 14.87 0.73
N VAL A 202 -18.49 15.12 0.94
CA VAL A 202 -19.27 16.08 0.13
C VAL A 202 -19.65 17.27 1.01
N LYS A 203 -18.97 18.41 0.85
CA LYS A 203 -19.21 19.63 1.63
C LYS A 203 -20.60 20.20 1.34
N ASN A 204 -21.11 20.99 2.29
CA ASN A 204 -22.35 21.76 2.18
C ASN A 204 -23.56 20.88 1.82
N LYS A 205 -23.51 19.61 2.22
CA LYS A 205 -24.55 18.61 1.98
C LYS A 205 -25.02 18.07 3.31
N LYS A 206 -26.33 18.01 3.50
CA LYS A 206 -26.96 17.41 4.68
C LYS A 206 -26.48 15.98 4.88
N TYR A 207 -26.15 15.61 6.11
CA TYR A 207 -25.71 14.25 6.41
C TYR A 207 -26.86 13.25 6.29
N SER A 208 -26.62 12.12 5.63
CA SER A 208 -27.57 11.00 5.55
C SER A 208 -27.08 9.86 6.45
N ALA A 209 -27.77 9.65 7.58
CA ALA A 209 -27.42 8.61 8.53
C ALA A 209 -27.56 7.21 7.92
N VAL A 210 -26.60 6.35 8.25
CA VAL A 210 -26.51 4.95 7.80
C VAL A 210 -26.61 3.95 8.97
N GLY A 211 -26.70 4.44 10.20
CA GLY A 211 -26.87 3.65 11.42
C GLY A 211 -25.61 3.60 12.28
N MET A 212 -25.82 3.42 13.58
CA MET A 212 -24.76 3.35 14.61
C MET A 212 -23.90 4.61 14.74
N GLU A 213 -24.31 5.76 14.19
CA GLU A 213 -23.66 7.03 14.51
C GLU A 213 -23.84 7.37 15.98
N LEU A 214 -22.77 7.85 16.62
CA LEU A 214 -22.74 8.19 18.04
C LEU A 214 -23.07 7.02 18.98
N ALA A 215 -23.06 5.79 18.48
CA ALA A 215 -23.22 4.61 19.31
C ALA A 215 -21.99 4.47 20.22
N SER A 216 -22.21 4.41 21.53
CA SER A 216 -21.17 4.19 22.53
C SER A 216 -21.57 3.05 23.46
N THR A 217 -20.60 2.24 23.88
CA THR A 217 -20.81 1.17 24.87
C THR A 217 -20.64 1.68 26.31
N ASN A 218 -20.38 2.98 26.53
CA ASN A 218 -19.92 3.58 27.80
C ASN A 218 -18.61 2.98 28.36
N GLU A 219 -18.00 2.02 27.66
CA GLU A 219 -16.76 1.38 28.08
C GLU A 219 -15.55 2.04 27.42
N LYS A 220 -14.67 2.61 28.25
CA LYS A 220 -13.42 3.23 27.79
C LYS A 220 -12.35 2.14 27.60
N ILE A 221 -12.45 1.40 26.49
CA ILE A 221 -11.53 0.29 26.15
C ILE A 221 -10.58 0.69 25.02
N ASN A 222 -9.30 0.35 25.18
CA ASN A 222 -8.30 0.48 24.12
C ASN A 222 -8.66 -0.38 22.90
N LYS A 223 -8.58 0.20 21.70
CA LYS A 223 -8.87 -0.50 20.44
C LYS A 223 -7.64 -0.59 19.55
N SER A 224 -7.67 -1.55 18.62
CA SER A 224 -6.68 -1.64 17.55
C SER A 224 -7.07 -0.68 16.43
N ALA A 225 -6.14 0.18 16.02
CA ALA A 225 -6.30 1.10 14.91
C ALA A 225 -5.36 0.72 13.76
N VAL A 226 -5.92 0.37 12.60
CA VAL A 226 -5.16 -0.05 11.42
C VAL A 226 -5.17 1.09 10.41
N LYS A 227 -4.02 1.53 9.91
CA LYS A 227 -3.97 2.61 8.92
C LYS A 227 -4.78 2.20 7.69
N SER A 228 -5.72 3.04 7.26
CA SER A 228 -6.58 2.76 6.11
C SER A 228 -5.81 2.90 4.81
N SER A 229 -6.09 2.02 3.84
CA SER A 229 -5.62 2.11 2.46
C SER A 229 -6.62 2.82 1.55
N SER A 230 -7.79 3.21 2.06
CA SER A 230 -8.83 3.85 1.26
C SER A 230 -8.40 5.23 0.80
N GLU A 231 -8.69 5.54 -0.46
CA GLU A 231 -8.50 6.89 -1.00
C GLU A 231 -9.53 7.86 -0.39
N VAL A 232 -9.20 9.15 -0.32
CA VAL A 232 -10.10 10.18 0.20
C VAL A 232 -10.30 11.26 -0.84
N TYR A 233 -11.56 11.60 -1.08
CA TYR A 233 -11.97 12.63 -2.03
C TYR A 233 -12.81 13.69 -1.33
N LEU A 234 -12.55 14.96 -1.64
CA LEU A 234 -13.33 16.11 -1.22
C LEU A 234 -14.02 16.70 -2.45
N ASN A 235 -15.36 16.66 -2.49
CA ASN A 235 -16.14 17.12 -3.64
C ASN A 235 -15.66 16.54 -4.99
N GLY A 236 -15.16 15.30 -4.97
CA GLY A 236 -14.63 14.60 -6.15
C GLY A 236 -13.15 14.83 -6.44
N GLU A 237 -12.47 15.75 -5.75
CA GLU A 237 -11.02 15.94 -5.85
C GLU A 237 -10.27 15.07 -4.84
N LYS A 238 -9.24 14.35 -5.29
CA LYS A 238 -8.45 13.49 -4.40
C LYS A 238 -7.60 14.33 -3.44
N ILE A 239 -7.72 14.07 -2.14
CA ILE A 239 -6.95 14.74 -1.09
C ILE A 239 -6.15 13.72 -0.27
N THR A 240 -5.16 14.20 0.47
CA THR A 240 -4.35 13.36 1.37
C THR A 240 -4.76 13.58 2.81
N LEU A 241 -5.43 12.58 3.40
CA LEU A 241 -5.75 12.53 4.83
C LEU A 241 -5.33 11.18 5.40
N THR A 242 -4.81 11.17 6.63
CA THR A 242 -4.54 9.92 7.34
C THR A 242 -5.81 9.44 8.02
N ALA A 243 -6.25 8.24 7.68
CA ALA A 243 -7.36 7.56 8.32
C ALA A 243 -6.90 6.27 9.00
N TYR A 244 -7.55 5.92 10.10
CA TYR A 244 -7.42 4.62 10.74
C TYR A 244 -8.76 3.90 10.74
N ASN A 245 -8.76 2.61 10.39
CA ASN A 245 -9.88 1.73 10.62
C ASN A 245 -9.86 1.23 12.07
N ILE A 246 -10.94 1.49 12.80
CA ILE A 246 -11.19 0.95 14.14
C ILE A 246 -12.56 0.29 14.10
N GLU A 247 -12.59 -1.03 14.29
CA GLU A 247 -13.83 -1.84 14.28
C GLU A 247 -14.72 -1.56 13.05
N GLY A 248 -14.12 -1.50 11.87
CA GLY A 248 -14.85 -1.31 10.61
C GLY A 248 -15.24 0.14 10.30
N ASN A 249 -14.86 1.11 11.14
CA ASN A 249 -15.17 2.52 10.95
C ASN A 249 -13.91 3.33 10.65
N ASN A 250 -14.03 4.36 9.81
CA ASN A 250 -12.92 5.26 9.46
C ASN A 250 -12.83 6.43 10.45
N TYR A 251 -11.69 6.53 11.12
CA TYR A 251 -11.35 7.57 12.09
C TYR A 251 -10.31 8.52 11.51
N PHE A 252 -10.52 9.82 11.72
CA PHE A 252 -9.64 10.87 11.23
C PHE A 252 -9.25 11.82 12.35
N LYS A 253 -8.06 12.37 12.27
CA LYS A 253 -7.60 13.42 13.17
C LYS A 253 -8.52 14.63 13.03
N LEU A 254 -9.13 15.06 14.14
CA LEU A 254 -10.15 16.11 14.13
C LEU A 254 -9.67 17.41 13.48
N ARG A 255 -8.44 17.84 13.78
CA ARG A 255 -7.86 19.07 13.24
C ARG A 255 -7.66 19.03 11.72
N ASP A 256 -7.41 17.86 11.15
CA ASP A 256 -7.23 17.72 9.71
C ASP A 256 -8.60 17.80 9.00
N ILE A 257 -9.64 17.22 9.60
CA ILE A 257 -11.03 17.38 9.14
C ILE A 257 -11.51 18.82 9.28
N ALA A 258 -11.16 19.48 10.39
CA ALA A 258 -11.47 20.89 10.65
C ALA A 258 -10.93 21.81 9.54
N GLY A 259 -9.65 21.65 9.18
CA GLY A 259 -9.05 22.41 8.07
C GLY A 259 -9.59 22.03 6.69
N THR A 260 -10.18 20.85 6.52
CA THR A 260 -10.82 20.42 5.27
C THR A 260 -12.22 21.00 5.10
N LEU A 261 -12.94 21.16 6.21
CA LEU A 261 -14.36 21.55 6.26
C LEU A 261 -14.58 22.98 6.76
N ASP A 262 -13.51 23.73 6.97
CA ASP A 262 -13.49 25.13 7.39
C ASP A 262 -14.25 25.37 8.72
N PHE A 263 -14.02 24.53 9.72
CA PHE A 263 -14.45 24.79 11.11
C PHE A 263 -13.25 24.83 12.05
N GLU A 264 -13.38 25.45 13.22
CA GLU A 264 -12.27 25.61 14.15
C GLU A 264 -12.27 24.54 15.25
N VAL A 265 -11.06 24.14 15.68
CA VAL A 265 -10.86 23.24 16.81
C VAL A 265 -9.92 23.86 17.84
N MET A 266 -10.44 24.12 19.03
CA MET A 266 -9.69 24.67 20.16
C MET A 266 -9.58 23.67 21.31
N TRP A 267 -8.66 23.93 22.22
CA TRP A 267 -8.48 23.18 23.46
C TRP A 267 -8.73 24.09 24.67
N ASP A 268 -9.69 23.71 25.51
CA ASP A 268 -9.91 24.33 26.80
C ASP A 268 -9.32 23.44 27.90
N ALA A 269 -8.18 23.87 28.45
CA ALA A 269 -7.49 23.16 29.52
C ALA A 269 -8.22 23.22 30.87
N VAL A 270 -9.03 24.26 31.11
CA VAL A 270 -9.77 24.45 32.36
C VAL A 270 -10.96 23.50 32.40
N GLN A 271 -11.68 23.37 31.29
CA GLN A 271 -12.83 22.48 31.15
C GLN A 271 -12.46 21.04 30.76
N ASN A 272 -11.18 20.79 30.41
CA ASN A 272 -10.71 19.54 29.80
C ASN A 272 -11.59 19.19 28.58
N ALA A 273 -11.73 20.15 27.65
CA ALA A 273 -12.67 20.08 26.54
C ALA A 273 -12.01 20.38 25.20
N VAL A 274 -12.39 19.60 24.19
CA VAL A 274 -12.19 19.93 22.78
C VAL A 274 -13.37 20.78 22.33
N ILE A 275 -13.11 21.98 21.83
CA ILE A 275 -14.15 22.88 21.31
C ILE A 275 -14.14 22.77 19.80
N ILE A 276 -15.32 22.53 19.22
CA ILE A 276 -15.61 22.60 17.79
C ILE A 276 -16.48 23.84 17.59
N ASP A 277 -16.01 24.77 16.78
CA ASP A 277 -16.72 26.01 16.44
C ASP A 277 -17.02 26.03 14.95
N THR A 278 -18.31 26.01 14.61
CA THR A 278 -18.81 26.02 13.23
C THR A 278 -19.22 27.40 12.75
N THR A 279 -19.17 28.41 13.62
CA THR A 279 -19.71 29.75 13.40
C THR A 279 -18.69 30.73 12.80
N ILE A 280 -17.43 30.31 12.74
CA ILE A 280 -16.34 31.12 12.20
C ILE A 280 -16.32 31.00 10.67
N GLU A 281 -16.22 32.15 10.00
CA GLU A 281 -16.12 32.29 8.54
C GLU A 281 -14.75 31.88 8.00
#